data_AF-A0A9X9WR05-F1
#
_entry.id   AF-A0A9X9WR05-F1
#
_cell.length_a   1.000
_cell.length_b   1.000
_cell.length_c   1.000
_cell.angle_alpha   90.00
_cell.angle_beta   90.00
_cell.angle_gamma   90.00
#
_symmetry.space_group_name_H-M   'P 1'
#
loop_
_entity.id
_entity.type
_entity.pdbx_description
1 polymer ?
#
loop_
_entity_poly.entity_id
_entity_poly.type
_entity_poly.pdbx_seq_one_letter_code
_entity_poly.pdbx_strand_id
1 'polypeptide(L)'
;MLRVLRRQFLRPVFLLQDRYEFGDPNMPPIANAATHGGANDWGNSSRGRCSNPELDALFERAQSEIEPQAREPMLQQAMRIVVEDVAMIPIFRPRNLDAMRDNIDRQPVSDG
;
A
#
# COMPACT_ATOMS: atom_id res chain seq x y z
N MET A 1 24.87 21.90 29.75
CA MET A 1 23.65 22.71 29.96
C MET A 1 23.47 23.51 28.66
N LEU A 2 22.76 23.02 27.64
CA LEU A 2 21.30 23.09 27.49
C LEU A 2 20.85 22.06 26.44
N ARG A 3 19.72 21.39 26.71
CA ARG A 3 19.05 20.39 25.85
C ARG A 3 18.73 20.97 24.48
N VAL A 4 19.18 20.30 23.42
CA VAL A 4 18.60 20.40 22.07
C VAL A 4 17.16 19.91 22.17
N LEU A 5 16.22 20.85 22.21
CA LEU A 5 14.79 20.61 22.01
C LEU A 5 14.62 20.01 20.60
N ARG A 6 14.72 18.68 20.50
CA ARG A 6 14.07 17.94 19.42
C ARG A 6 12.59 18.20 19.57
N ARG A 7 12.07 19.20 18.85
CA ARG A 7 10.67 19.18 18.40
C ARG A 7 10.54 17.95 17.51
N GLN A 8 10.30 16.79 18.11
CA GLN A 8 9.63 15.70 17.43
C GLN A 8 8.25 16.25 17.11
N PHE A 9 8.10 16.83 15.92
CA PHE A 9 6.78 16.94 15.32
C PHE A 9 6.27 15.51 15.24
N LEU A 10 5.40 15.14 16.17
CA LEU A 10 4.64 13.90 16.11
C LEU A 10 3.87 13.98 14.79
N ARG A 11 4.36 13.29 13.75
CA ARG A 11 3.57 13.10 12.54
C ARG A 11 2.32 12.34 13.00
N PRO A 12 1.12 12.78 12.61
CA PRO A 12 -0.09 12.06 12.97
C PRO A 12 0.02 10.63 12.46
N VAL A 13 -0.26 9.66 13.34
CA VAL A 13 -0.34 8.25 12.99
C VAL A 13 -1.81 7.95 12.71
N PHE A 14 -2.06 7.32 11.57
CA PHE A 14 -3.40 6.89 11.17
C PHE A 14 -3.46 5.37 11.19
N LEU A 15 -4.49 4.82 11.80
CA LEU A 15 -4.86 3.43 11.63
C LEU A 15 -5.88 3.37 10.48
N LEU A 16 -5.53 2.66 9.42
CA LEU A 16 -6.33 2.55 8.20
C LEU A 16 -6.55 1.10 7.86
N GLN A 17 -7.64 0.83 7.14
CA GLN A 17 -7.89 -0.43 6.48
C GLN A 17 -8.22 -0.14 5.02
N ASP A 18 -7.53 -0.83 4.12
CA ASP A 18 -7.82 -0.79 2.70
C ASP A 18 -8.49 -2.08 2.25
N ARG A 19 -9.32 -1.97 1.22
CA ARG A 19 -9.88 -3.08 0.47
C ARG A 19 -9.67 -2.78 -1.00
N TYR A 20 -9.18 -3.77 -1.73
CA TYR A 20 -8.96 -3.66 -3.16
C TYR A 20 -9.88 -4.65 -3.86
N GLU A 21 -10.61 -4.15 -4.84
CA GLU A 21 -11.57 -4.93 -5.62
C GLU A 21 -10.87 -5.88 -6.60
N PHE A 22 -9.63 -5.54 -6.98
CA PHE A 22 -8.81 -6.32 -7.89
C PHE A 22 -7.67 -7.01 -7.13
N GLY A 23 -7.40 -8.27 -7.50
CA GLY A 23 -6.30 -9.06 -6.94
C GLY A 23 -4.90 -8.65 -7.42
N ASP A 24 -4.71 -7.44 -7.96
CA ASP A 24 -3.39 -6.98 -8.39
C ASP A 24 -2.54 -6.58 -7.17
N PRO A 25 -1.37 -7.23 -6.95
CA PRO A 25 -0.51 -6.95 -5.80
C PRO A 25 0.08 -5.53 -5.78
N ASN A 26 0.03 -4.78 -6.88
CA ASN A 26 0.60 -3.44 -7.00
C ASN A 26 -0.26 -2.38 -6.29
N MET A 27 -1.58 -2.60 -6.22
CA MET A 27 -2.54 -1.58 -5.79
C MET A 27 -2.30 -1.08 -4.36
N PRO A 28 -2.08 -1.96 -3.34
CA PRO A 28 -1.82 -1.50 -1.98
C PRO A 28 -0.59 -0.62 -1.78
N PRO A 29 0.62 -1.04 -2.20
CA PRO A 29 1.81 -0.23 -1.99
C PRO A 29 1.78 1.06 -2.82
N ILE A 30 1.26 1.04 -4.05
CA ILE A 30 1.18 2.24 -4.89
C ILE A 30 0.27 3.29 -4.25
N ALA A 31 -0.98 2.93 -3.91
CA ALA A 31 -1.96 3.90 -3.39
C ALA A 31 -1.52 4.57 -2.08
N ASN A 32 -0.79 3.83 -1.24
CA ASN A 32 -0.42 4.26 0.11
C ASN A 32 0.99 4.82 0.26
N ALA A 33 1.91 4.48 -0.65
CA ALA A 33 3.32 4.87 -0.53
C ALA A 33 3.84 5.74 -1.69
N ALA A 34 3.15 5.79 -2.83
CA ALA A 34 3.52 6.72 -3.89
C ALA A 34 3.39 8.19 -3.43
N THR A 35 4.12 9.08 -4.10
CA THR A 35 4.11 10.50 -3.77
C THR A 35 2.72 11.11 -3.94
N HIS A 36 2.21 11.70 -2.86
CA HIS A 36 0.92 12.41 -2.87
C HIS A 36 0.97 13.65 -3.77
N GLY A 37 -0.01 13.79 -4.68
CA GLY A 37 -0.03 14.87 -5.67
C GLY A 37 1.06 14.77 -6.74
N GLY A 38 1.65 13.58 -6.92
CA GLY A 38 2.56 13.29 -8.03
C GLY A 38 1.86 13.36 -9.39
N ALA A 39 2.65 13.36 -10.47
CA ALA A 39 2.13 13.53 -11.84
C ALA A 39 1.09 12.48 -12.28
N ASN A 40 1.11 11.30 -11.65
CA ASN A 40 0.22 10.17 -11.91
C ASN A 40 -0.95 10.06 -10.91
N ASP A 41 -1.01 10.94 -9.90
CA ASP A 41 -1.99 10.95 -8.80
C ASP A 41 -2.15 9.60 -8.04
N TRP A 42 -1.12 8.74 -8.11
CA TRP A 42 -1.18 7.42 -7.47
C TRP A 42 -1.19 7.51 -5.94
N GLY A 43 -0.50 8.50 -5.36
CA GLY A 43 -0.35 8.68 -3.92
C GLY A 43 -1.54 9.34 -3.22
N ASN A 44 -2.74 9.34 -3.78
CA ASN A 44 -3.89 10.04 -3.20
C ASN A 44 -4.23 9.56 -1.77
N SER A 45 -4.01 8.27 -1.48
CA SER A 45 -4.22 7.67 -0.16
C SER A 45 -3.00 7.73 0.76
N SER A 46 -1.88 8.32 0.34
CA SER A 46 -0.61 8.40 1.10
C SER A 46 -0.72 9.32 2.33
N ARG A 47 -1.34 8.82 3.40
CA ARG A 47 -1.52 9.55 4.68
C ARG A 47 -0.19 9.79 5.39
N GLY A 48 0.78 8.89 5.20
CA GLY A 48 2.14 9.04 5.71
C GLY A 48 2.92 10.15 5.04
N ARG A 49 2.45 10.67 3.88
CA ARG A 49 3.13 11.65 3.04
C ARG A 49 4.60 11.25 2.82
N CYS A 50 4.80 9.99 2.42
CA CYS A 50 6.09 9.52 1.92
C CYS A 50 6.30 10.11 0.52
N SER A 51 7.53 10.49 0.21
CA SER A 51 7.92 10.97 -1.11
C SER A 51 9.33 10.50 -1.38
N ASN A 52 9.45 9.38 -2.10
CA ASN A 52 10.72 8.76 -2.45
C ASN A 52 10.76 8.55 -3.98
N PRO A 53 11.65 9.25 -4.72
CA PRO A 53 11.70 9.16 -6.17
C PRO A 53 12.16 7.79 -6.69
N GLU A 54 12.95 7.04 -5.91
CA GLU A 54 13.34 5.67 -6.27
C GLU A 54 12.13 4.73 -6.21
N LEU A 55 11.29 4.90 -5.19
CA LEU A 55 10.06 4.15 -5.02
C LEU A 55 9.06 4.45 -6.15
N ASP A 56 8.85 5.74 -6.46
CA ASP A 56 7.97 6.15 -7.56
C ASP A 56 8.45 5.59 -8.91
N ALA A 57 9.76 5.61 -9.19
CA ALA A 57 10.32 5.04 -10.41
C ALA A 57 10.14 3.51 -10.50
N LEU A 58 10.23 2.79 -9.37
CA LEU A 58 9.93 1.36 -9.32
C LEU A 58 8.45 1.08 -9.62
N PHE A 59 7.55 1.89 -9.07
CA PHE A 59 6.11 1.77 -9.36
C PHE A 59 5.80 2.04 -10.83
N GLU A 60 6.41 3.07 -11.44
CA GLU A 60 6.23 3.35 -12.87
C GLU A 60 6.66 2.19 -13.76
N ARG A 61 7.82 1.60 -13.45
CA ARG A 61 8.32 0.43 -14.17
C ARG A 61 7.42 -0.79 -13.97
N ALA A 62 7.00 -1.06 -12.74
CA ALA A 62 6.13 -2.20 -12.44
C ALA A 62 4.75 -2.07 -13.10
N GLN A 63 4.20 -0.86 -13.20
CA GLN A 63 2.94 -0.60 -13.90
C GLN A 63 3.06 -0.74 -15.42
N SER A 64 4.25 -0.52 -15.97
CA SER A 64 4.51 -0.65 -17.41
C SER A 64 4.89 -2.06 -17.84
N GLU A 65 5.19 -2.95 -16.89
CA GLU A 65 5.59 -4.34 -17.14
C GLU A 65 4.37 -5.26 -17.19
N ILE A 66 4.27 -6.03 -18.28
CA ILE A 66 3.14 -6.94 -18.54
C ILE A 66 3.46 -8.33 -17.99
N GLU A 67 4.72 -8.77 -18.06
CA GLU A 67 5.12 -10.11 -17.66
C GLU A 67 5.21 -10.21 -16.12
N PRO A 68 4.38 -11.05 -15.47
CA PRO A 68 4.34 -11.11 -14.00
C PRO A 68 5.70 -11.48 -13.38
N GLN A 69 6.46 -12.36 -14.04
CA GLN A 69 7.77 -12.80 -13.56
C GLN A 69 8.82 -11.67 -13.58
N ALA A 70 8.72 -10.76 -14.56
CA ALA A 70 9.59 -9.59 -14.64
C ALA A 70 9.15 -8.49 -13.65
N ARG A 71 7.84 -8.38 -13.41
CA ARG A 71 7.23 -7.39 -12.53
C ARG A 71 7.48 -7.68 -11.04
N GLU A 72 7.39 -8.95 -10.65
CA GLU A 72 7.52 -9.41 -9.26
C GLU A 72 8.76 -8.86 -8.52
N PRO A 73 10.00 -8.97 -9.03
CA PRO A 73 11.18 -8.47 -8.32
C PRO A 73 11.15 -6.94 -8.11
N MET A 74 10.53 -6.18 -9.03
CA MET A 74 10.38 -4.73 -8.89
C MET A 74 9.48 -4.38 -7.70
N LEU A 75 8.38 -5.13 -7.53
CA LEU A 75 7.44 -4.95 -6.43
C LEU A 75 8.01 -5.40 -5.09
N GLN A 76 8.77 -6.49 -5.08
CA GLN A 76 9.47 -6.92 -3.88
C GLN A 76 10.47 -5.85 -3.41
N GLN A 77 11.21 -5.25 -4.34
CA GLN A 77 12.11 -4.14 -4.04
C GLN A 77 11.35 -2.89 -3.56
N ALA A 78 10.24 -2.53 -4.21
CA ALA A 78 9.40 -1.42 -3.78
C ALA A 78 8.86 -1.65 -2.35
N MET A 79 8.37 -2.85 -2.05
CA MET A 79 7.89 -3.20 -0.71
C MET A 79 9.01 -3.12 0.34
N ARG A 80 10.24 -3.49 -0.02
CA ARG A 80 11.39 -3.33 0.87
C ARG A 80 11.61 -1.88 1.25
N ILE A 81 11.61 -0.97 0.28
CA ILE A 81 11.73 0.48 0.52
C ILE A 81 10.56 0.97 1.38
N VAL A 82 9.32 0.56 1.09
CA VAL A 82 8.14 0.93 1.90
C VAL A 82 8.30 0.58 3.38
N VAL A 83 8.86 -0.60 3.68
CA VAL A 83 9.10 -1.06 5.05
C VAL A 83 10.28 -0.34 5.69
N GLU A 84 11.40 -0.17 4.96
CA GLU A 84 12.62 0.48 5.45
C GLU A 84 12.39 1.98 5.72
N ASP A 85 11.64 2.67 4.87
CA ASP A 85 11.27 4.08 5.02
C ASP A 85 10.05 4.28 5.94
N VAL A 86 9.44 3.20 6.42
CA VAL A 86 8.25 3.21 7.28
C VAL A 86 7.11 4.04 6.65
N ALA A 87 6.93 3.88 5.33
CA ALA A 87 5.89 4.59 4.58
C ALA A 87 4.47 4.10 4.98
N MET A 88 4.34 2.80 5.26
CA MET A 88 3.19 2.20 5.94
C MET A 88 3.65 1.02 6.80
N ILE A 89 2.89 0.70 7.85
CA ILE A 89 3.15 -0.44 8.73
C ILE A 89 1.96 -1.40 8.62
N PRO A 90 2.10 -2.54 7.91
CA PRO A 90 1.06 -3.56 7.87
C PRO A 90 0.83 -4.16 9.27
N ILE A 91 -0.43 -4.23 9.72
CA ILE A 91 -0.78 -4.79 11.03
C ILE A 91 -1.29 -6.22 10.91
N PHE A 92 -2.33 -6.45 10.10
CA PHE A 92 -2.89 -7.77 9.81
C PHE A 92 -3.78 -7.72 8.55
N ARG A 93 -4.08 -8.88 7.95
CA ARG A 93 -5.13 -9.01 6.92
C ARG A 93 -6.39 -9.62 7.55
N PRO A 94 -7.54 -8.90 7.56
CA PRO A 94 -8.78 -9.47 8.07
C PRO A 94 -9.26 -10.60 7.17
N ARG A 95 -9.81 -11.66 7.77
CA ARG A 95 -10.59 -12.66 7.04
C ARG A 95 -12.05 -12.19 6.97
N ASN A 96 -12.64 -12.22 5.79
CA ASN A 96 -14.07 -12.01 5.64
C ASN A 96 -14.80 -13.25 6.22
N LEU A 97 -15.80 -13.00 7.06
CA LEU A 97 -16.66 -14.02 7.64
C LEU A 97 -18.08 -13.77 7.12
N ASP A 98 -18.57 -14.71 6.33
CA ASP A 98 -19.94 -14.69 5.84
C ASP A 98 -20.76 -15.76 6.56
N ALA A 99 -22.00 -15.42 6.89
CA ALA A 99 -22.98 -16.36 7.44
C ALA A 99 -24.23 -16.34 6.55
N MET A 100 -24.76 -17.52 6.28
CA MET A 100 -25.95 -17.70 5.44
C MET A 100 -26.96 -18.57 6.17
N ARG A 101 -28.22 -18.43 5.79
CA ARG A 101 -29.26 -19.38 6.22
C ARG A 101 -28.93 -20.76 5.63
N ASP A 102 -29.30 -21.81 6.35
CA ASP A 102 -29.05 -23.21 5.98
C ASP A 102 -29.60 -23.60 4.60
N ASN A 103 -30.66 -22.92 4.16
CA ASN A 103 -31.33 -23.14 2.90
C ASN A 103 -30.85 -22.21 1.76
N ILE A 104 -29.74 -21.48 1.95
CA ILE A 104 -29.14 -20.62 0.92
C ILE A 104 -27.77 -21.19 0.55
N ASP A 105 -27.66 -21.65 -0.69
CA ASP A 105 -26.37 -21.97 -1.30
C ASP A 105 -25.86 -20.75 -2.08
N ARG A 106 -24.88 -20.05 -1.51
CA ARG A 106 -24.14 -19.01 -2.25
C ARG A 106 -22.82 -19.61 -2.70
N GLN A 107 -22.69 -19.76 -4.02
CA GLN A 107 -21.41 -20.04 -4.64
C GLN A 107 -20.45 -18.88 -4.32
N PRO A 108 -19.21 -19.16 -3.88
CA PRO A 108 -18.21 -18.11 -3.75
C PRO A 108 -18.00 -17.46 -5.11
N VAL A 109 -18.40 -16.20 -5.24
CA VAL A 109 -18.02 -15.39 -6.41
C VAL A 109 -16.62 -14.86 -6.16
N SER A 110 -15.74 -14.97 -7.14
CA SER A 110 -14.36 -14.46 -7.08
C SER A 110 -14.26 -12.94 -7.12
N ASP A 111 -15.38 -12.24 -7.03
CA ASP A 111 -15.43 -10.80 -7.14
C ASP A 111 -15.19 -10.20 -5.76
N GLY A 112 -13.93 -9.77 -5.54
CA GLY A 112 -13.48 -8.72 -4.60
C GLY A 112 -13.97 -8.79 -3.15
#